data_AF-A0A3C2BAY9-F1
#
_entry.id   AF-A0A3C2BAY9-F1
#
_cell.length_a   1.000
_cell.length_b   1.000
_cell.length_c   1.000
_cell.angle_alpha   90.00
_cell.angle_beta   90.00
_cell.angle_gamma   90.00
#
_symmetry.space_group_name_H-M   'P 1'
#
loop_
_entity.id
_entity.type
_entity.pdbx_description
1 polymer ?
#
loop_
_entity_poly.entity_id
_entity_poly.type
_entity_poly.pdbx_seq_one_letter_code
_entity_poly.pdbx_strand_id
1 'polypeptide(L)'
;TTTTTTTTTTTETTSDTTTTTETTAVIIPQIVKGDVNNDGIFNITDVILLQKYLLGESEIENYENADFYSDGTVNIFDLCCMKAELAKKGYA
;
A
#
# COMPACT_ATOMS: atom_id res chain seq x y z
N THR A 1 -33.65 12.30 2.89
CA THR A 1 -32.46 13.17 2.83
C THR A 1 -31.36 12.48 3.59
N THR A 2 -30.35 11.98 2.89
CA THR A 2 -29.23 11.25 3.48
C THR A 2 -28.19 12.26 3.93
N THR A 3 -27.97 12.37 5.25
CA THR A 3 -26.94 13.22 5.83
C THR A 3 -25.68 12.37 5.95
N THR A 4 -24.72 12.56 5.04
CA THR A 4 -23.38 11.96 5.14
C THR A 4 -22.48 12.96 5.84
N THR A 5 -22.11 12.66 7.08
CA THR A 5 -21.13 13.42 7.86
C THR A 5 -19.74 13.00 7.43
N THR A 6 -18.98 13.94 6.85
CA THR A 6 -17.56 13.80 6.51
C THR A 6 -16.74 13.84 7.80
N THR A 7 -16.06 12.74 8.13
CA THR A 7 -15.06 12.70 9.20
C THR A 7 -13.71 13.08 8.60
N THR A 8 -13.25 14.29 8.92
CA THR A 8 -11.89 14.77 8.64
C THR A 8 -10.95 14.16 9.68
N THR A 9 -10.21 13.12 9.29
CA THR A 9 -9.12 12.57 10.11
C THR A 9 -7.81 13.23 9.69
N THR A 10 -7.42 14.24 10.45
CA THR A 10 -6.06 14.79 10.45
C THR A 10 -5.18 13.87 11.29
N THR A 11 -4.26 13.16 10.67
CA THR A 11 -3.15 12.48 11.36
C THR A 11 -1.88 13.28 11.13
N GLU A 12 -1.41 13.92 12.21
CA GLU A 12 -0.07 14.49 12.31
C GLU A 12 0.97 13.40 12.04
N THR A 13 1.81 13.65 11.04
CA THR A 13 3.01 12.86 10.74
C THR A 13 4.07 13.18 11.78
N THR A 14 4.21 12.31 12.77
CA THR A 14 5.44 12.22 13.57
C THR A 14 6.38 11.26 12.84
N SER A 15 7.36 11.85 12.17
CA SER A 15 8.53 11.16 11.65
C SER A 15 9.44 10.82 12.83
N ASP A 16 9.37 9.60 13.33
CA ASP A 16 10.41 9.08 14.21
C ASP A 16 11.24 8.04 13.47
N THR A 17 12.32 8.56 12.89
CA THR A 17 13.46 7.83 12.38
C THR A 17 14.24 7.29 13.58
N THR A 18 14.03 6.02 13.94
CA THR A 18 14.93 5.34 14.88
C THR A 18 16.05 4.66 14.10
N THR A 19 17.12 5.42 13.87
CA THR A 19 18.44 4.91 13.52
C THR A 19 19.11 4.38 14.79
N THR A 20 19.40 3.07 14.83
CA THR A 20 20.32 2.47 15.79
C THR A 20 21.42 1.74 15.01
N THR A 21 22.62 2.30 15.07
CA THR A 21 23.88 1.75 14.58
C THR A 21 24.45 0.71 15.54
N GLU A 22 24.47 -0.56 15.15
CA GLU A 22 25.42 -1.58 15.63
C GLU A 22 25.81 -2.53 14.48
N THR A 23 27.10 -2.81 14.36
CA THR A 23 27.75 -3.58 13.30
C THR A 23 27.34 -5.06 13.30
N THR A 24 26.41 -5.49 12.43
CA THR A 24 26.22 -6.88 11.92
C THR A 24 25.14 -6.85 10.82
N ALA A 25 25.49 -7.29 9.60
CA ALA A 25 24.62 -7.43 8.40
C ALA A 25 23.37 -6.51 8.33
N VAL A 26 23.51 -5.36 7.67
CA VAL A 26 22.42 -4.41 7.42
C VAL A 26 21.28 -5.12 6.66
N ILE A 27 20.21 -5.48 7.37
CA ILE A 27 18.95 -5.94 6.77
C ILE A 27 18.19 -4.67 6.40
N ILE A 28 18.45 -4.12 5.23
CA ILE A 28 17.63 -3.02 4.68
C ILE A 28 16.24 -3.64 4.45
N PRO A 29 15.16 -3.17 5.09
CA PRO A 29 13.83 -3.66 4.77
C PRO A 29 13.62 -3.40 3.28
N GLN A 30 13.45 -4.48 2.51
CA GLN A 30 13.24 -4.36 1.09
C GLN A 30 11.85 -3.76 0.90
N ILE A 31 11.79 -2.47 0.57
CA ILE A 31 10.53 -1.82 0.23
C ILE A 31 10.06 -2.40 -1.10
N VAL A 32 8.99 -3.17 -1.08
CA VAL A 32 8.41 -3.78 -2.28
C VAL A 32 7.22 -2.94 -2.71
N LYS A 33 7.36 -2.23 -3.84
CA LYS A 33 6.26 -1.44 -4.39
C LYS A 33 5.08 -2.36 -4.74
N GLY A 34 3.88 -1.99 -4.29
CA GLY A 34 2.66 -2.77 -4.44
C GLY A 34 2.38 -3.78 -3.32
N ASP A 35 3.30 -3.98 -2.38
CA ASP A 35 3.10 -4.80 -1.19
C ASP A 35 2.27 -4.03 -0.14
N VAL A 36 0.95 -4.23 -0.16
CA VAL A 36 0.02 -3.48 0.70
C VAL A 36 -0.25 -4.17 2.04
N ASN A 37 0.16 -5.43 2.17
CA ASN A 37 0.03 -6.24 3.38
C ASN A 37 1.35 -6.41 4.15
N ASN A 38 2.45 -5.77 3.69
CA ASN A 38 3.80 -5.85 4.23
C ASN A 38 4.35 -7.29 4.36
N ASP A 39 3.96 -8.20 3.46
CA ASP A 39 4.46 -9.59 3.47
C ASP A 39 5.83 -9.75 2.78
N GLY A 40 6.35 -8.66 2.18
CA GLY A 40 7.61 -8.60 1.46
C GLY A 40 7.51 -9.07 0.00
N ILE A 41 6.32 -9.36 -0.53
CA ILE A 41 6.10 -9.95 -1.84
C ILE A 41 4.87 -9.34 -2.54
N PHE A 42 5.10 -8.52 -3.56
CA PHE A 42 4.00 -8.06 -4.42
C PHE A 42 3.40 -9.19 -5.27
N ASN A 43 2.16 -9.58 -4.97
CA ASN A 43 1.42 -10.67 -5.58
C ASN A 43 -0.10 -10.37 -5.73
N ILE A 44 -0.92 -11.38 -6.08
CA ILE A 44 -2.36 -11.20 -6.30
C ILE A 44 -3.13 -10.85 -5.02
N THR A 45 -2.62 -11.26 -3.85
CA THR A 45 -3.26 -10.97 -2.55
C THR A 45 -3.24 -9.48 -2.26
N ASP A 46 -2.18 -8.76 -2.64
CA ASP A 46 -2.10 -7.30 -2.56
C ASP A 46 -3.19 -6.61 -3.38
N VAL A 47 -3.40 -7.08 -4.60
CA VAL A 47 -4.43 -6.54 -5.50
C VAL A 47 -5.82 -6.78 -4.92
N ILE A 48 -6.06 -7.96 -4.34
CA ILE A 48 -7.34 -8.27 -3.70
C ILE A 48 -7.53 -7.41 -2.44
N LEU A 49 -6.47 -7.17 -1.66
CA LEU A 49 -6.53 -6.33 -0.46
C LEU A 49 -6.84 -4.88 -0.83
N LEU A 50 -6.17 -4.33 -1.85
CA LEU A 50 -6.48 -3.00 -2.36
C LEU A 50 -7.91 -2.91 -2.91
N GLN A 51 -8.38 -3.94 -3.62
CA GLN A 51 -9.77 -3.98 -4.10
C GLN A 51 -10.77 -3.93 -2.94
N LYS A 52 -10.55 -4.71 -1.88
CA LYS A 52 -11.40 -4.72 -0.69
C LYS A 52 -11.37 -3.38 0.05
N TYR A 53 -10.20 -2.76 0.13
CA TYR A 53 -10.05 -1.42 0.68
C TYR A 53 -10.88 -0.38 -0.08
N LEU A 54 -10.85 -0.40 -1.41
CA LEU A 54 -11.66 0.50 -2.25
C LEU A 54 -13.17 0.24 -2.10
N LEU A 55 -13.58 -0.96 -1.68
CA LEU A 55 -14.97 -1.30 -1.35
C LEU A 55 -15.35 -0.98 0.11
N GLY A 56 -14.40 -0.57 0.94
CA GLY A 56 -14.59 -0.35 2.37
C GLY A 56 -14.73 -1.64 3.18
N GLU A 57 -14.28 -2.77 2.63
CA GLU A 57 -14.36 -4.10 3.27
C GLU A 57 -13.11 -4.47 4.07
N SER A 58 -11.99 -3.78 3.85
CA SER A 58 -10.73 -4.00 4.58
C SER A 58 -9.93 -2.72 4.75
N GLU A 59 -8.94 -2.76 5.63
CA GLU A 59 -7.91 -1.73 5.76
C GLU A 59 -6.63 -2.19 5.06
N ILE A 60 -5.76 -1.24 4.71
CA ILE A 60 -4.42 -1.50 4.16
C ILE A 60 -3.37 -1.02 5.16
N GLU A 61 -2.29 -1.77 5.31
CA GLU A 61 -1.22 -1.43 6.24
C GLU A 61 -0.29 -0.36 5.68
N ASN A 62 -0.05 -0.41 4.36
CA ASN A 62 0.91 0.46 3.71
C ASN A 62 0.31 1.23 2.53
N TYR A 63 -0.13 2.45 2.83
CA TYR A 63 -0.70 3.38 1.86
C TYR A 63 0.33 3.84 0.80
N GLU A 64 1.60 3.93 1.18
CA GLU A 64 2.67 4.34 0.26
C GLU A 64 2.92 3.26 -0.80
N ASN A 65 2.88 1.99 -0.39
CA ASN A 65 2.97 0.87 -1.33
C ASN A 65 1.70 0.70 -2.17
N ALA A 66 0.54 1.14 -1.67
CA ALA A 66 -0.74 1.10 -2.38
C ALA A 66 -0.85 2.18 -3.48
N ASP A 67 -0.12 3.30 -3.37
CA ASP A 67 -0.02 4.34 -4.40
C ASP A 67 0.91 3.89 -5.54
N PHE A 68 0.43 2.90 -6.29
CA PHE A 68 1.16 2.26 -7.36
C PHE A 68 1.35 3.19 -8.57
N TYR A 69 0.35 4.03 -8.86
CA TYR A 69 0.40 5.04 -9.91
C TYR A 69 1.24 6.27 -9.52
N SER A 70 1.51 6.45 -8.22
CA SER A 70 2.36 7.51 -7.67
C SER A 70 1.80 8.90 -7.93
N ASP A 71 0.48 9.05 -7.78
CA ASP A 71 -0.24 10.33 -7.85
C ASP A 71 -0.64 10.88 -6.47
N GLY A 72 -0.24 10.18 -5.39
CA GLY A 72 -0.56 10.50 -4.02
C GLY A 72 -1.97 10.10 -3.59
N THR A 73 -2.75 9.43 -4.45
CA THR A 73 -4.16 9.06 -4.20
C THR A 73 -4.42 7.61 -4.51
N VAL A 74 -4.58 6.78 -3.48
CA VAL A 74 -4.93 5.37 -3.64
C VAL A 74 -6.36 5.21 -4.17
N ASN A 75 -6.50 4.80 -5.43
CA ASN A 75 -7.77 4.66 -6.13
C ASN A 75 -7.77 3.53 -7.19
N ILE A 76 -8.76 3.51 -8.08
CA ILE A 76 -8.92 2.47 -9.11
C ILE A 76 -7.77 2.44 -10.14
N PHE A 77 -7.07 3.57 -10.35
CA PHE A 77 -5.91 3.66 -11.22
C PHE A 77 -4.76 2.80 -10.68
N ASP A 78 -4.48 2.84 -9.38
CA ASP A 78 -3.48 1.98 -8.74
C ASP A 78 -3.82 0.51 -8.92
N LEU A 79 -5.08 0.14 -8.67
CA LEU A 79 -5.55 -1.23 -8.86
C LEU A 79 -5.38 -1.69 -10.32
N CYS A 80 -5.65 -0.81 -11.28
CA CYS A 80 -5.45 -1.11 -12.71
C CYS A 80 -3.97 -1.33 -13.02
N CYS A 81 -3.09 -0.47 -12.52
CA CYS A 81 -1.65 -0.58 -12.70
C CYS A 81 -1.07 -1.84 -12.05
N MET A 82 -1.49 -2.18 -10.83
CA MET A 82 -1.05 -3.41 -10.16
C MET A 82 -1.47 -4.66 -10.96
N LYS A 83 -2.71 -4.71 -11.46
CA LYS A 83 -3.19 -5.82 -12.30
C LYS A 83 -2.42 -5.92 -13.61
N ALA A 84 -2.13 -4.78 -14.25
CA ALA A 84 -1.32 -4.73 -15.46
C ALA A 84 0.10 -5.22 -15.21
N GLU A 85 0.70 -4.86 -14.06
CA GLU A 85 2.02 -5.31 -13.67
C GLU A 85 2.06 -6.83 -13.40
N LEU A 86 1.09 -7.38 -12.68
CA LEU A 86 0.97 -8.83 -12.49
C LEU A 86 0.78 -9.57 -13.82
N ALA A 87 -0.02 -9.03 -14.73
CA ALA A 87 -0.21 -9.61 -16.05
C ALA A 87 1.09 -9.64 -16.87
N LYS A 88 1.95 -8.61 -16.74
CA LYS A 88 3.28 -8.59 -17.35
C LYS A 88 4.25 -9.58 -16.71
N LYS A 89 4.20 -9.73 -15.39
CA LYS A 89 5.01 -10.72 -14.65
C LYS A 89 4.64 -12.17 -15.00
N GLY A 90 3.48 -12.36 -15.62
CA GLY A 90 2.96 -13.64 -16.05
C GLY A 90 2.32 -14.37 -14.87
N TYR A 91 1.06 -14.78 -15.02
CA TYR A 91 0.54 -15.93 -14.27
C TYR A 91 1.28 -17.18 -14.77
N ALA A 92 2.55 -17.34 -14.42
CA ALA A 92 3.36 -18.52 -14.72
C ALA A 92 3.50 -19.39 -13.48
#